data_AF-A0AA88MGL5-F1
#
_entry.id   AF-A0AA88MGL5-F1
#
_cell.length_a   1.000
_cell.length_b   1.000
_cell.length_c   1.000
_cell.angle_alpha   90.00
_cell.angle_beta   90.00
_cell.angle_gamma   90.00
#
_symmetry.space_group_name_H-M   'P 1'
#
loop_
_entity.id
_entity.type
_entity.pdbx_description
1 polymer ?
#
loop_
_entity_poly.entity_id
_entity_poly.type
_entity_poly.pdbx_seq_one_letter_code
_entity_poly.pdbx_strand_id
1 'polypeptide(L)'
;MASGSGDPRGDADGDASWRRIGPASELSRKRCRLLFSSLGHDSDVCLFFVKGEFFAMDARCSHSGGPLCEGDIEEADGVLKVFCPWHDYDFELRTGISGSSLKQQVYEVKLEDAATCFSLRIISRGLSEEDMTSLKCCRVFLAGIAVALQLLGLHK
;
A
#
# COMPACT_ATOMS: atom_id res chain seq x y z
N MET A 1 39.66 -25.68 2.03
CA MET A 1 38.57 -24.98 2.75
C MET A 1 37.82 -24.14 1.71
N ALA A 2 36.83 -24.76 1.06
CA ALA A 2 35.39 -24.57 1.27
C ALA A 2 34.88 -23.46 0.32
N SER A 3 34.36 -23.74 -0.88
CA SER A 3 33.07 -24.39 -1.22
C SER A 3 31.91 -23.89 -0.35
N GLY A 4 30.94 -23.23 -0.99
CA GLY A 4 29.70 -22.73 -0.41
C GLY A 4 29.19 -21.53 -1.22
N SER A 5 28.68 -21.76 -2.43
CA SER A 5 27.23 -21.80 -2.70
C SER A 5 26.61 -20.41 -2.41
N GLY A 6 26.46 -19.53 -3.41
CA GLY A 6 25.55 -19.77 -4.51
C GLY A 6 24.13 -19.91 -3.98
N ASP A 7 23.46 -18.79 -3.70
CA ASP A 7 22.23 -18.51 -4.44
C ASP A 7 21.88 -17.01 -4.45
N PRO A 8 21.62 -16.45 -5.65
CA PRO A 8 21.23 -15.07 -5.88
C PRO A 8 19.71 -14.97 -5.92
N ARG A 9 19.12 -14.05 -5.15
CA ARG A 9 17.77 -13.57 -5.44
C ARG A 9 17.74 -12.07 -5.27
N GLY A 10 18.21 -11.41 -6.33
CA GLY A 10 17.70 -10.09 -6.64
C GLY A 10 16.25 -10.26 -7.05
N ASP A 11 15.33 -9.78 -6.22
CA ASP A 11 14.02 -9.43 -6.70
C ASP A 11 14.14 -8.04 -7.35
N ALA A 12 14.68 -8.06 -8.55
CA ALA A 12 14.54 -6.97 -9.51
C ALA A 12 13.09 -7.01 -10.03
N ASP A 13 12.17 -6.48 -9.24
CA ASP A 13 10.85 -6.08 -9.72
C ASP A 13 10.94 -4.59 -10.05
N GLY A 14 10.95 -4.32 -11.36
CA GLY A 14 11.24 -3.00 -11.93
C GLY A 14 10.35 -1.88 -11.40
N ASP A 15 11.01 -0.75 -11.14
CA ASP A 15 10.49 0.62 -11.05
C ASP A 15 9.08 0.77 -10.47
N ALA A 16 8.91 0.31 -9.25
CA ALA A 16 7.71 0.61 -8.50
C ALA A 16 8.04 0.99 -7.07
N SER A 17 7.74 2.24 -6.74
CA SER A 17 7.94 2.79 -5.41
C SER A 17 6.84 2.29 -4.47
N TRP A 18 7.17 1.22 -3.75
CA TRP A 18 6.37 0.74 -2.63
C TRP A 18 6.41 1.77 -1.48
N ARG A 19 5.26 2.26 -1.04
CA ARG A 19 5.16 3.19 0.09
C ARG A 19 4.73 2.47 1.35
N ARG A 20 5.59 2.52 2.38
CA ARG A 20 5.24 2.00 3.71
C ARG A 20 4.18 2.87 4.39
N ILE A 21 3.05 2.28 4.81
CA ILE A 21 1.94 2.99 5.47
C ILE A 21 1.96 2.83 7.00
N GLY A 22 2.19 1.61 7.52
CA GLY A 22 2.19 1.36 8.96
C GLY A 22 1.72 -0.06 9.35
N PRO A 23 1.33 -0.26 10.63
CA PRO A 23 0.99 -1.58 11.16
C PRO A 23 -0.35 -2.11 10.68
N ALA A 24 -0.39 -3.38 10.26
CA ALA A 24 -1.64 -4.13 10.01
C ALA A 24 -2.61 -4.06 11.18
N SER A 25 -2.12 -4.25 12.39
CA SER A 25 -2.92 -4.19 13.61
C SER A 25 -3.54 -2.82 13.87
N GLU A 26 -2.95 -1.72 13.39
CA GLU A 26 -3.49 -0.37 13.55
C GLU A 26 -4.40 0.02 12.39
N LEU A 27 -4.01 -0.33 11.18
CA LEU A 27 -4.72 0.01 9.95
C LEU A 27 -6.03 -0.77 9.83
N SER A 28 -6.07 -2.01 10.32
CA SER A 28 -7.29 -2.84 10.40
C SER A 28 -8.34 -2.35 11.39
N ARG A 29 -8.00 -1.41 12.30
CA ARG A 29 -8.95 -0.92 13.32
C ARG A 29 -10.08 -0.06 12.76
N LYS A 30 -9.92 0.44 11.53
CA LYS A 30 -10.92 1.25 10.84
C LYS A 30 -11.25 0.61 9.50
N ARG A 31 -12.53 0.65 9.11
CA ARG A 31 -12.98 0.13 7.81
C ARG A 31 -12.42 0.91 6.62
N CYS A 32 -12.22 2.22 6.78
CA CYS A 32 -11.59 3.09 5.78
C CYS A 32 -10.65 4.08 6.45
N ARG A 33 -9.54 4.40 5.77
CA ARG A 33 -8.58 5.42 6.16
C ARG A 33 -8.09 6.18 4.93
N LEU A 34 -8.12 7.50 5.01
CA LEU A 34 -7.49 8.37 4.03
C LEU A 34 -5.97 8.42 4.25
N LEU A 35 -5.21 8.20 3.19
CA LEU A 35 -3.76 8.29 3.14
C LEU A 35 -3.36 9.49 2.27
N PHE A 36 -2.73 10.48 2.88
CA PHE A 36 -2.31 11.68 2.17
C PHE A 36 -1.06 11.42 1.34
N SER A 37 -1.07 11.88 0.09
CA SER A 37 0.08 11.86 -0.81
C SER A 37 0.82 13.20 -0.78
N SER A 38 2.15 13.15 -0.90
CA SER A 38 2.97 14.36 -1.04
C SER A 38 2.81 15.03 -2.42
N LEU A 39 2.25 14.32 -3.40
CA LEU A 39 1.98 14.84 -4.75
C LEU A 39 0.71 15.69 -4.81
N GLY A 40 -0.07 15.76 -3.73
CA GLY A 40 -1.29 16.56 -3.64
C GLY A 40 -2.56 15.72 -3.51
N HIS A 41 -3.69 16.42 -3.33
CA HIS A 41 -4.99 15.82 -3.00
C HIS A 41 -5.54 14.86 -4.04
N ASP A 42 -5.19 15.04 -5.32
CA ASP A 42 -5.62 14.16 -6.42
C ASP A 42 -4.90 12.81 -6.41
N SER A 43 -3.82 12.70 -5.62
CA SER A 43 -3.07 11.46 -5.42
C SER A 43 -3.32 10.84 -4.05
N ASP A 44 -4.27 11.35 -3.27
CA ASP A 44 -4.66 10.76 -1.99
C ASP A 44 -5.33 9.40 -2.20
N VAL A 45 -5.11 8.46 -1.28
CA VAL A 45 -5.55 7.07 -1.41
C VAL A 45 -6.46 6.69 -0.25
N CYS A 46 -7.57 6.02 -0.53
CA CYS A 46 -8.38 5.33 0.47
C CYS A 46 -7.85 3.92 0.69
N LEU A 47 -7.48 3.61 1.92
CA LEU A 47 -7.20 2.25 2.37
C LEU A 47 -8.42 1.69 3.08
N PHE A 48 -8.99 0.62 2.54
CA PHE A 48 -10.10 -0.10 3.12
C PHE A 48 -9.61 -1.38 3.80
N PHE A 49 -10.25 -1.73 4.91
CA PHE A 49 -10.09 -3.01 5.56
C PHE A 49 -11.47 -3.63 5.79
N VAL A 50 -11.79 -4.65 4.99
CA VAL A 50 -13.12 -5.25 4.94
C VAL A 50 -12.96 -6.76 4.87
N LYS A 51 -13.67 -7.49 5.75
CA LYS A 51 -13.61 -8.96 5.85
C LYS A 51 -12.19 -9.55 6.01
N GLY A 52 -11.29 -8.83 6.67
CA GLY A 52 -9.92 -9.31 6.90
C GLY A 52 -8.96 -9.05 5.74
N GLU A 53 -9.41 -8.41 4.66
CA GLU A 53 -8.61 -8.08 3.49
C GLU A 53 -8.44 -6.56 3.35
N PHE A 54 -7.30 -6.14 2.82
CA PHE A 54 -7.02 -4.74 2.51
C PHE A 54 -7.25 -4.44 1.04
N PHE A 55 -7.86 -3.30 0.77
CA PHE A 55 -8.07 -2.76 -0.58
C PHE A 55 -7.61 -1.31 -0.61
N ALA A 56 -7.13 -0.83 -1.76
CA ALA A 56 -6.74 0.56 -1.90
C ALA A 56 -7.17 1.13 -3.24
N MET A 57 -7.64 2.38 -3.24
CA MET A 57 -8.03 3.10 -4.47
C MET A 57 -7.87 4.61 -4.31
N ASP A 58 -7.89 5.35 -5.42
CA ASP A 58 -7.92 6.82 -5.42
C ASP A 58 -9.01 7.33 -4.46
N ALA A 59 -8.70 8.28 -3.60
CA ALA A 59 -9.66 8.83 -2.64
C ALA A 59 -10.73 9.71 -3.28
N ARG A 60 -10.47 10.15 -4.52
CA ARG A 60 -11.34 11.04 -5.29
C ARG A 60 -12.08 10.24 -6.35
N CYS A 61 -13.40 10.24 -6.26
CA CYS A 61 -14.27 9.56 -7.22
C CYS A 61 -13.99 10.04 -8.64
N SER A 62 -13.75 9.11 -9.56
CA SER A 62 -13.48 9.36 -10.98
C SER A 62 -14.59 10.13 -11.72
N HIS A 63 -15.80 10.24 -11.15
CA HIS A 63 -16.89 11.03 -11.72
C HIS A 63 -16.69 12.53 -11.55
N SER A 64 -16.56 13.01 -10.31
CA SER A 64 -16.50 14.46 -10.01
C SER A 64 -15.62 14.80 -8.80
N GLY A 65 -14.77 13.88 -8.34
CA GLY A 65 -13.83 14.12 -7.24
C GLY A 65 -14.41 13.96 -5.82
N GLY A 66 -15.59 13.34 -5.69
CA GLY A 66 -16.22 13.07 -4.39
C GLY A 66 -15.35 12.21 -3.46
N PRO A 67 -15.45 12.41 -2.13
CA PRO A 67 -14.58 11.77 -1.15
C PRO A 67 -15.00 10.31 -0.90
N LEU A 68 -14.33 9.35 -1.54
CA LEU A 68 -14.63 7.93 -1.38
C LEU A 68 -14.32 7.40 0.03
N CYS A 69 -13.51 8.10 0.83
CA CYS A 69 -13.25 7.72 2.23
C CYS A 69 -14.46 7.89 3.14
N GLU A 70 -15.40 8.74 2.74
CA GLU A 70 -16.67 8.98 3.43
C GLU A 70 -17.80 8.14 2.85
N GLY A 71 -17.52 7.37 1.79
CA GLY A 71 -18.48 6.51 1.13
C GLY A 71 -18.84 5.27 1.96
N ASP A 72 -20.05 4.79 1.76
CA ASP A 72 -20.52 3.55 2.34
C ASP A 72 -19.96 2.35 1.58
N ILE A 73 -19.68 1.26 2.31
CA ILE A 73 -19.20 0.01 1.74
C ILE A 73 -20.29 -1.02 1.91
N GLU A 74 -20.75 -1.58 0.80
CA GLU A 74 -21.76 -2.62 0.77
C GLU A 74 -21.27 -3.85 0.02
N GLU A 75 -21.98 -4.95 0.23
CA GLU A 75 -21.74 -6.21 -0.44
C GLU A 75 -22.99 -6.66 -1.17
N ALA A 76 -22.86 -6.90 -2.47
CA ALA A 76 -23.92 -7.48 -3.29
C ALA A 76 -23.33 -8.62 -4.13
N ASP A 77 -23.98 -9.78 -4.12
CA ASP A 77 -23.56 -10.97 -4.88
C ASP A 77 -22.11 -11.41 -4.60
N GLY A 78 -21.63 -11.19 -3.37
CA GLY A 78 -20.26 -11.48 -2.95
C GLY A 78 -19.21 -10.47 -3.42
N VAL A 79 -19.63 -9.38 -4.06
CA VAL A 79 -18.77 -8.30 -4.54
C VAL A 79 -18.84 -7.12 -3.58
N LEU A 80 -17.70 -6.72 -3.03
CA LEU A 80 -17.58 -5.54 -2.17
C LEU A 80 -17.46 -4.28 -3.01
N LYS A 81 -18.30 -3.28 -2.73
CA LYS A 81 -18.34 -2.01 -3.44
C LYS A 81 -18.33 -0.83 -2.47
N VAL A 82 -17.66 0.26 -2.86
CA VAL A 82 -17.80 1.56 -2.20
C VAL A 82 -18.72 2.46 -3.00
N PHE A 83 -19.60 3.18 -2.32
CA PHE A 83 -20.56 4.12 -2.89
C PHE A 83 -20.10 5.55 -2.61
N CYS A 84 -19.94 6.33 -3.68
CA CYS A 84 -19.55 7.74 -3.55
C CYS A 84 -20.67 8.57 -2.90
N PRO A 85 -20.41 9.32 -1.82
CA PRO A 85 -21.45 10.01 -1.06
C PRO A 85 -22.11 11.19 -1.80
N TRP A 86 -21.60 11.58 -2.97
CA TRP A 86 -22.16 12.70 -3.74
C TRP A 86 -23.27 12.28 -4.71
N HIS A 87 -23.12 11.13 -5.36
CA HIS A 87 -23.99 10.71 -6.47
C HIS A 87 -24.22 9.19 -6.52
N ASP A 88 -23.85 8.46 -5.46
CA ASP A 88 -24.05 7.02 -5.29
C ASP A 88 -23.43 6.12 -6.37
N TYR A 89 -22.40 6.62 -7.08
CA TYR A 89 -21.61 5.78 -7.97
C TYR A 89 -20.89 4.69 -7.19
N ASP A 90 -21.08 3.44 -7.60
CA ASP A 90 -20.49 2.25 -7.00
C ASP A 90 -19.16 1.89 -7.65
N PHE A 91 -18.18 1.48 -6.86
CA PHE A 91 -16.91 0.95 -7.37
C PHE A 91 -16.55 -0.32 -6.64
N GLU A 92 -16.35 -1.41 -7.39
CA GLU A 92 -15.85 -2.66 -6.81
C GLU A 92 -14.46 -2.43 -6.19
N LEU A 93 -14.28 -2.83 -4.93
CA LEU A 93 -13.04 -2.56 -4.19
C LEU A 93 -11.79 -3.21 -4.81
N ARG A 94 -11.96 -4.37 -5.47
CA ARG A 94 -10.85 -5.14 -6.06
C ARG A 94 -10.45 -4.64 -7.45
N THR A 95 -11.42 -4.27 -8.28
CA THR A 95 -11.20 -3.97 -9.70
C THR A 95 -11.32 -2.48 -10.04
N GLY A 96 -12.01 -1.72 -9.19
CA GLY A 96 -12.38 -0.32 -9.41
C GLY A 96 -13.48 -0.15 -10.46
N ILE A 97 -14.05 -1.22 -10.99
CA ILE A 97 -15.08 -1.15 -12.03
C ILE A 97 -16.42 -0.80 -11.40
N SER A 98 -17.12 0.14 -12.03
CA SER A 98 -18.50 0.50 -11.70
C SER A 98 -19.49 -0.12 -12.66
N GLY A 99 -20.73 -0.36 -12.21
CA GLY A 99 -21.84 -0.69 -13.10
C GLY A 99 -22.17 0.42 -14.10
N SER A 100 -21.73 1.66 -13.84
CA SER A 100 -22.01 2.84 -14.66
C SER A 100 -20.96 3.16 -15.72
N SER A 101 -20.14 2.19 -16.13
CA SER A 101 -19.01 2.36 -17.08
C SER A 101 -17.90 3.31 -16.60
N LEU A 102 -17.90 3.70 -15.33
CA LEU A 102 -16.78 4.41 -14.70
C LEU A 102 -15.73 3.40 -14.20
N LYS A 103 -14.50 3.88 -14.05
CA LYS A 103 -13.40 3.10 -13.49
C LYS A 103 -12.60 3.93 -12.50
N GLN A 104 -12.53 3.45 -11.27
CA GLN A 104 -11.67 3.97 -10.22
C GLN A 104 -10.29 3.35 -10.27
N GLN A 105 -9.25 4.13 -10.01
CA GLN A 105 -7.89 3.62 -9.91
C GLN A 105 -7.74 2.81 -8.62
N VAL A 106 -7.37 1.54 -8.74
CA VAL A 106 -7.04 0.67 -7.60
C VAL A 106 -5.53 0.48 -7.47
N TYR A 107 -5.08 0.19 -6.26
CA TYR A 107 -3.67 -0.01 -5.92
C TYR A 107 -3.45 -1.38 -5.30
N GLU A 108 -2.29 -1.96 -5.59
CA GLU A 108 -1.89 -3.23 -4.99
C GLU A 108 -1.43 -2.99 -3.54
N VAL A 109 -1.96 -3.84 -2.64
CA VAL A 109 -1.61 -3.84 -1.23
C VAL A 109 -0.93 -5.17 -0.92
N LYS A 110 0.32 -5.12 -0.45
CA LYS A 110 1.05 -6.30 0.02
C LYS A 110 1.29 -6.22 1.52
N LEU A 111 1.14 -7.37 2.17
CA LEU A 111 1.51 -7.58 3.57
C LEU A 111 2.88 -8.24 3.60
N GLU A 112 3.85 -7.62 4.26
CA GLU A 112 5.20 -8.20 4.47
C GLU A 112 5.41 -8.56 5.95
N ASP A 113 6.11 -9.67 6.20
CA ASP A 113 6.10 -10.46 7.45
C ASP A 113 6.51 -9.72 8.76
N ALA A 114 5.85 -10.17 9.83
CA ALA A 114 6.11 -10.03 11.28
C ALA A 114 6.26 -8.64 11.94
N ALA A 115 6.43 -7.55 11.20
CA ALA A 115 6.29 -6.20 11.78
C ALA A 115 5.94 -5.16 10.72
N THR A 116 4.62 -4.93 10.55
CA THR A 116 4.15 -3.55 10.53
C THR A 116 4.51 -2.73 9.28
N CYS A 117 4.46 -3.32 8.08
CA CYS A 117 4.72 -2.57 6.85
C CYS A 117 3.72 -2.97 5.76
N PHE A 118 2.63 -2.22 5.54
CA PHE A 118 2.04 -2.24 4.19
C PHE A 118 2.91 -1.41 3.31
N SER A 119 3.50 -2.06 2.34
CA SER A 119 3.96 -1.41 1.14
C SER A 119 2.73 -1.27 0.23
N LEU A 120 2.34 -0.04 -0.11
CA LEU A 120 1.40 0.27 -1.17
C LEU A 120 2.19 0.44 -2.48
N ARG A 121 1.93 -0.37 -3.50
CA ARG A 121 2.49 -0.13 -4.84
C ARG A 121 1.54 0.78 -5.56
N ILE A 122 1.98 2.03 -5.69
CA ILE A 122 1.44 2.93 -6.68
C ILE A 122 1.95 2.38 -8.02
N ILE A 123 1.13 1.64 -8.75
CA ILE A 123 1.36 1.51 -10.20
C ILE A 123 0.99 2.87 -10.75
N SER A 124 1.98 3.76 -10.74
CA SER A 124 1.83 5.12 -11.23
C SER A 124 1.32 5.06 -12.66
N ARG A 125 0.20 5.77 -12.89
CA ARG A 125 -0.01 6.49 -14.15
C ARG A 125 1.35 7.05 -14.58
N GLY A 126 1.74 6.88 -15.84
CA GLY A 126 3.02 7.40 -16.35
C GLY A 126 3.24 8.86 -15.94
N LEU A 127 4.17 9.07 -15.01
CA LEU A 127 4.61 10.39 -14.55
C LEU A 127 6.10 10.51 -14.86
N SER A 128 6.46 11.63 -15.47
CA SER A 128 7.74 11.99 -16.06
C SER A 128 8.86 12.20 -15.04
N GLU A 129 10.11 12.13 -15.53
CA GLU A 129 11.40 12.12 -14.80
C GLU A 129 11.70 13.33 -13.89
N GLU A 130 10.80 14.30 -13.80
CA GLU A 130 11.09 15.65 -13.28
C GLU A 130 10.79 15.81 -11.78
N ASP A 131 9.95 14.94 -11.20
CA ASP A 131 9.58 14.97 -9.76
C ASP A 131 10.62 14.31 -8.84
N MET A 132 11.73 13.79 -9.40
CA MET A 132 12.69 12.90 -8.73
C MET A 132 13.64 13.61 -7.74
N THR A 133 13.58 14.93 -7.56
CA THR A 133 14.54 15.67 -6.71
C THR A 133 14.05 16.12 -5.34
N SER A 134 12.77 15.92 -4.98
CA SER A 134 12.25 16.41 -3.69
C SER A 134 12.21 15.39 -2.54
N LEU A 135 12.69 14.15 -2.72
CA LEU A 135 12.70 13.10 -1.67
C LEU A 135 13.87 13.20 -0.68
N LYS A 136 14.28 14.42 -0.30
CA LYS A 136 15.29 14.68 0.74
C LYS A 136 14.65 14.91 2.11
N CYS A 137 14.24 13.83 2.78
CA CYS A 137 14.12 13.73 4.25
C CYS A 137 13.74 12.27 4.54
N CYS A 138 14.60 11.41 5.07
CA CYS A 138 15.16 11.52 6.40
C CYS A 138 16.46 10.70 6.48
N ARG A 139 17.59 11.36 6.75
CA ARG A 139 18.75 10.72 7.37
C ARG A 139 18.40 10.49 8.85
N VAL A 140 18.12 9.26 9.22
CA VAL A 140 18.16 8.77 10.61
C VAL A 140 18.79 7.38 10.49
N PHE A 141 20.12 7.24 10.42
CA PHE A 141 21.05 7.26 11.56
C PHE A 141 20.44 6.62 12.80
N LEU A 142 20.79 5.37 13.06
CA LEU A 142 21.42 4.86 14.29
C LEU A 142 21.39 3.32 14.16
N ALA A 143 22.52 2.64 14.10
CA ALA A 143 23.41 2.40 15.24
C ALA A 143 22.71 1.58 16.33
N GLY A 144 23.24 0.37 16.52
CA GLY A 144 23.47 -0.15 17.85
C GLY A 144 22.53 -1.22 18.35
N ILE A 145 23.18 -2.24 18.92
CA ILE A 145 22.73 -3.15 19.97
C ILE A 145 22.01 -4.40 19.41
N ALA A 146 22.71 -5.51 19.13
CA ALA A 146 23.53 -6.41 19.97
C ALA A 146 22.72 -7.46 20.75
N VAL A 147 23.45 -8.54 21.06
CA VAL A 147 23.12 -9.66 21.98
C VAL A 147 22.27 -10.72 21.27
N ALA A 148 22.58 -12.01 21.24
CA ALA A 148 23.29 -12.96 22.13
C ALA A 148 23.35 -14.30 21.33
N LEU A 149 24.08 -15.38 21.58
CA LEU A 149 24.99 -15.82 22.64
C LEU A 149 25.49 -17.21 22.18
N GLN A 150 26.79 -17.49 22.39
CA GLN A 150 27.43 -18.77 22.78
C GLN A 150 27.06 -20.10 22.03
N LEU A 151 27.99 -20.99 21.66
CA LEU A 151 28.94 -21.70 22.52
C LEU A 151 30.01 -22.45 21.68
N LEU A 152 31.27 -22.34 22.15
CA LEU A 152 32.28 -23.39 22.38
C LEU A 152 33.03 -24.14 21.26
N GLY A 153 34.35 -24.22 21.46
CA GLY A 153 35.25 -25.32 21.05
C GLY A 153 36.34 -24.88 20.08
N LEU A 154 37.46 -24.26 20.48
CA LEU A 154 38.69 -24.83 21.06
C LEU A 154 39.22 -26.14 20.43
N HIS A 155 40.55 -26.20 20.28
CA HIS A 155 41.46 -27.26 19.77
C HIS A 155 41.86 -27.07 18.30
N LYS A 156 43.14 -27.01 17.92
CA LYS A 156 44.42 -27.09 18.63
C LYS A 156 45.51 -26.58 17.68
#